data_AF-J5PWQ0-F1
#
_entry.id   AF-J5PWQ0-F1
#
_cell.length_a   1.000
_cell.length_b   1.000
_cell.length_c   1.000
_cell.angle_alpha   90.00
_cell.angle_beta   90.00
_cell.angle_gamma   90.00
#
_symmetry.space_group_name_H-M   'P 1'
#
loop_
_entity.id
_entity.type
_entity.pdbx_description
1 polymer ?
#
loop_
_entity_poly.entity_id
_entity_poly.type
_entity_poly.pdbx_seq_one_letter_code
_entity_poly.pdbx_strand_id
1 'polypeptide(L)'
;MSTESDITPTAADRHHPLLKLALELGPLLIFFFANLRGQWLVERFPALSELGGPLFVATGLFMAATAISLIVSKIVLGHLPIMPFVSGIVVLIFGALGIYLQNETFIKMKPTIVNALFGVALLGGLAFGRSLLGYVFNAAFQLDPEGWRKLTIRWGIFFLFLAVLNEVVWRNFSDGTWVAFKVWGTMPITIIFTLAQMPLVLKHSINLETDGEK
;
A
#
# COMPACT_ATOMS: atom_id res chain seq x y z
N MET A 1 -3.51 24.06 -1.66
CA MET A 1 -3.32 24.58 -3.03
C MET A 1 -2.13 23.87 -3.68
N SER A 2 -2.27 22.60 -4.10
CA SER A 2 -1.25 21.87 -4.91
C SER A 2 -1.83 20.54 -5.46
N THR A 3 -2.92 20.57 -6.21
CA THR A 3 -3.46 19.36 -6.88
C THR A 3 -3.15 19.36 -8.38
N GLU A 4 -2.72 20.50 -8.91
CA GLU A 4 -2.51 20.74 -10.34
C GLU A 4 -1.16 20.23 -10.87
N SER A 5 -0.17 20.08 -9.99
CA SER A 5 1.19 19.62 -10.34
C SER A 5 1.29 18.11 -10.57
N ASP A 6 0.28 17.32 -10.17
CA ASP A 6 0.32 15.86 -10.27
C ASP A 6 -0.30 15.33 -11.60
N ILE A 7 -1.12 16.14 -12.28
CA ILE A 7 -1.69 15.85 -13.60
C ILE A 7 -0.96 16.55 -14.74
N THR A 8 -0.14 17.55 -14.41
CA THR A 8 0.61 18.33 -15.41
C THR A 8 2.08 17.98 -15.26
N PRO A 9 2.72 17.31 -16.26
CA PRO A 9 4.15 17.07 -16.23
C PRO A 9 4.89 18.38 -16.00
N THR A 10 5.70 18.44 -14.95
CA THR A 10 6.56 19.58 -14.65
C THR A 10 7.50 19.79 -15.84
N ALA A 11 8.01 21.00 -16.07
CA ALA A 11 8.99 21.22 -17.15
C ALA A 11 10.17 20.23 -17.07
N ALA A 12 10.61 19.86 -15.86
CA ALA A 12 11.59 18.81 -15.59
C ALA A 12 11.16 17.40 -16.04
N ASP A 13 9.87 17.03 -15.89
CA ASP A 13 9.34 15.73 -16.35
C ASP A 13 9.39 15.58 -17.89
N ARG A 14 9.26 16.70 -18.62
CA ARG A 14 9.26 16.70 -20.10
C ARG A 14 10.65 16.49 -20.71
N HIS A 15 11.71 16.77 -19.96
CA HIS A 15 13.08 16.70 -20.49
C HIS A 15 13.68 15.28 -20.47
N HIS A 16 13.18 14.36 -19.63
CA HIS A 16 13.70 12.97 -19.56
C HIS A 16 12.60 11.89 -19.35
N PRO A 17 11.70 11.70 -20.32
CA PRO A 17 10.63 10.68 -20.23
C PRO A 17 11.19 9.26 -20.04
N LEU A 18 12.33 8.94 -20.66
CA LEU A 18 13.00 7.64 -20.50
C LEU A 18 13.59 7.45 -19.09
N LEU A 19 14.05 8.53 -18.44
CA LEU A 19 14.59 8.45 -17.08
C LEU A 19 13.47 8.19 -16.07
N LYS A 20 12.33 8.87 -16.23
CA LYS A 20 11.13 8.61 -15.42
C LYS A 20 10.67 7.16 -15.55
N LEU A 21 10.56 6.67 -16.79
CA LEU A 21 10.23 5.28 -17.06
C LEU A 21 11.23 4.30 -16.43
N ALA A 22 12.54 4.58 -16.55
CA ALA A 22 13.59 3.76 -15.95
C ALA A 22 13.54 3.77 -14.41
N LEU A 23 13.17 4.89 -13.78
CA LEU A 23 13.03 4.98 -12.33
C LEU A 23 11.77 4.25 -11.83
N GLU A 24 10.68 4.27 -12.60
CA GLU A 24 9.43 3.57 -12.25
C GLU A 24 9.53 2.05 -12.50
N LEU A 25 10.08 1.64 -13.64
CA LEU A 25 10.22 0.22 -14.01
C LEU A 25 11.50 -0.43 -13.49
N GLY A 26 12.55 0.34 -13.21
CA GLY A 26 13.86 -0.16 -12.80
C GLY A 26 13.80 -1.08 -11.58
N PRO A 27 13.16 -0.69 -10.47
CA PRO A 27 12.98 -1.56 -9.32
C PRO A 27 12.26 -2.87 -9.68
N LEU A 28 11.21 -2.79 -10.49
CA LEU A 28 10.44 -3.97 -10.91
C LEU A 28 11.30 -4.92 -11.77
N LEU A 29 12.10 -4.39 -12.69
CA LEU A 29 13.03 -5.18 -13.50
C LEU A 29 14.10 -5.85 -12.64
N ILE A 30 14.63 -5.15 -11.64
CA ILE A 30 15.59 -5.71 -10.67
C ILE A 30 14.95 -6.84 -9.87
N PHE A 31 13.70 -6.67 -9.43
CA PHE A 31 12.94 -7.72 -8.74
C PHE A 31 12.80 -8.97 -9.62
N PHE A 32 12.31 -8.83 -10.85
CA PHE A 32 12.11 -9.96 -11.75
C PHE A 32 13.43 -10.66 -12.08
N PHE A 33 14.49 -9.89 -12.34
CA PHE A 33 15.82 -10.45 -12.57
C PHE A 33 16.31 -11.26 -11.36
N ALA A 34 16.22 -10.68 -10.16
CA ALA A 34 16.64 -11.33 -8.93
C ALA A 34 15.79 -12.57 -8.60
N ASN A 35 14.49 -12.55 -8.90
CA ASN A 35 13.60 -13.69 -8.70
C ASN A 35 13.93 -14.84 -9.67
N LEU A 36 14.20 -14.54 -10.95
CA LEU A 36 14.54 -15.54 -11.96
C LEU A 36 15.96 -16.09 -11.81
N ARG A 37 16.90 -15.30 -11.29
CA ARG A 37 18.32 -15.65 -11.14
C ARG A 37 18.76 -15.77 -9.69
N GLY A 38 17.83 -15.96 -8.75
CA GLY A 38 18.14 -15.87 -7.32
C GLY A 38 19.18 -16.88 -6.83
N GLN A 39 19.18 -18.11 -7.35
CA GLN A 39 20.21 -19.11 -7.03
C GLN A 39 21.61 -18.66 -7.47
N TRP A 40 21.73 -18.17 -8.71
CA TRP A 40 22.98 -17.63 -9.23
C TRP A 40 23.46 -16.40 -8.44
N LEU A 41 22.55 -15.53 -7.99
CA LEU A 41 22.90 -14.37 -7.16
C LEU A 41 23.46 -14.79 -5.80
N VAL A 42 22.84 -15.79 -5.16
CA VAL A 42 23.27 -16.30 -3.85
C VAL A 42 24.64 -16.99 -3.95
N GLU A 43 24.89 -17.74 -5.03
CA GLU A 43 26.20 -18.34 -5.30
C GLU A 43 27.29 -17.29 -5.52
N ARG A 44 26.96 -16.19 -6.22
CA ARG A 44 27.92 -15.11 -6.52
C ARG A 44 28.16 -14.18 -5.33
N PHE A 45 27.13 -13.93 -4.53
CA PHE A 45 27.17 -13.03 -3.38
C PHE A 45 26.63 -13.77 -2.14
N PRO A 46 27.50 -14.49 -1.41
CA PRO A 46 27.10 -15.29 -0.25
C PRO A 46 26.38 -14.49 0.84
N ALA A 47 26.68 -13.20 0.97
CA ALA A 47 25.99 -12.29 1.89
C ALA A 47 24.46 -12.20 1.66
N LEU A 48 23.99 -12.45 0.43
CA LEU A 48 22.55 -12.48 0.13
C LEU A 48 21.86 -13.73 0.69
N SER A 49 22.60 -14.80 1.00
CA SER A 49 22.02 -16.02 1.60
C SER A 49 21.43 -15.78 3.00
N GLU A 50 21.90 -14.75 3.71
CA GLU A 50 21.39 -14.36 5.03
C GLU A 50 19.92 -13.93 5.00
N LEU A 51 19.41 -13.54 3.82
CA LEU A 51 17.99 -13.21 3.64
C LEU A 51 17.08 -14.44 3.62
N GLY A 52 17.64 -15.66 3.64
CA GLY A 52 16.94 -16.93 3.81
C GLY A 52 16.66 -17.69 2.51
N GLY A 53 16.33 -17.01 1.40
CA GLY A 53 16.08 -17.68 0.11
C GLY A 53 15.92 -16.77 -1.10
N PRO A 54 15.88 -17.33 -2.33
CA PRO A 54 15.87 -16.57 -3.59
C PRO A 54 14.79 -15.50 -3.70
N LEU A 55 13.58 -15.78 -3.19
CA LEU A 55 12.46 -14.83 -3.19
C LEU A 55 12.69 -13.67 -2.21
N PHE A 56 13.28 -13.95 -1.04
CA PHE A 56 13.63 -12.93 -0.05
C PHE A 56 14.79 -12.05 -0.54
N VAL A 57 15.76 -12.65 -1.24
CA VAL A 57 16.82 -11.93 -1.95
C VAL A 57 16.23 -10.99 -2.99
N ALA A 58 15.31 -11.48 -3.82
CA ALA A 58 14.62 -10.65 -4.80
C ALA A 58 13.84 -9.50 -4.15
N THR A 59 13.16 -9.77 -3.04
CA THR A 59 12.43 -8.77 -2.25
C THR A 59 13.37 -7.71 -1.65
N GLY A 60 14.52 -8.13 -1.11
CA GLY A 60 15.54 -7.22 -0.55
C GLY A 60 16.15 -6.32 -1.61
N LEU A 61 16.49 -6.88 -2.77
CA LEU A 61 16.99 -6.12 -3.92
C LEU A 61 15.94 -5.15 -4.47
N PHE A 62 14.68 -5.55 -4.53
CA PHE A 62 13.58 -4.69 -4.94
C PHE A 62 13.39 -3.50 -4.01
N MET A 63 13.43 -3.73 -2.70
CA MET A 63 13.37 -2.66 -1.70
C MET A 63 14.53 -1.68 -1.84
N ALA A 64 15.77 -2.19 -1.96
CA ALA A 64 16.95 -1.37 -2.15
C ALA A 64 16.85 -0.54 -3.45
N ALA A 65 16.45 -1.17 -4.55
CA ALA A 65 16.26 -0.51 -5.83
C ALA A 65 15.17 0.56 -5.78
N THR A 66 14.07 0.29 -5.08
CA THR A 66 12.97 1.24 -4.88
C THR A 66 13.43 2.45 -4.07
N ALA A 67 14.17 2.24 -2.99
CA ALA A 67 14.74 3.33 -2.19
C ALA A 67 15.73 4.18 -3.00
N ILE A 68 16.64 3.55 -3.76
CA ILE A 68 17.59 4.23 -4.62
C ILE A 68 16.85 5.03 -5.70
N SER A 69 15.85 4.44 -6.34
CA SER A 69 15.04 5.10 -7.37
C SER A 69 14.37 6.36 -6.83
N LEU A 70 13.79 6.31 -5.62
CA LEU A 70 13.18 7.49 -4.98
C LEU A 70 14.21 8.57 -4.63
N ILE A 71 15.39 8.18 -4.15
CA ILE A 71 16.48 9.12 -3.84
C ILE A 71 16.97 9.82 -5.12
N VAL A 72 17.26 9.04 -6.17
CA VAL A 72 17.70 9.56 -7.46
C VAL A 72 16.61 10.44 -8.09
N SER A 73 15.35 10.01 -8.02
CA SER A 73 14.21 10.80 -8.48
C SER A 73 14.14 12.15 -7.77
N LYS A 74 14.34 12.21 -6.45
CA LYS A 74 14.37 13.48 -5.70
C LYS A 74 15.51 14.39 -6.15
N ILE A 75 16.70 13.83 -6.37
CA ILE A 75 17.89 14.60 -6.75
C ILE A 75 17.75 15.15 -8.17
N VAL A 76 17.27 14.34 -9.11
CA VAL A 76 17.21 14.70 -10.54
C VAL A 76 15.98 15.53 -10.88
N LEU A 77 14.80 15.17 -10.36
CA LEU A 77 13.56 15.90 -10.64
C LEU A 77 13.37 17.10 -9.70
N GLY A 78 14.13 17.20 -8.61
CA GLY A 78 14.03 18.28 -7.61
C GLY A 78 12.80 18.18 -6.70
N HIS A 79 11.89 17.24 -6.95
CA HIS A 79 10.74 16.93 -6.10
C HIS A 79 10.53 15.42 -6.01
N LEU A 80 9.81 14.96 -4.96
CA LEU A 80 9.39 13.57 -4.89
C LEU A 80 8.09 13.37 -5.67
N PRO A 81 8.05 12.45 -6.65
CA PRO A 81 6.79 12.07 -7.27
C PRO A 81 5.97 11.28 -6.25
N ILE A 82 4.79 11.79 -5.92
CA ILE A 82 3.98 11.33 -4.78
C ILE A 82 3.53 9.87 -4.97
N MET A 83 3.14 9.50 -6.20
CA MET A 83 2.67 8.14 -6.52
C MET A 83 3.76 7.06 -6.34
N PRO A 84 4.97 7.19 -6.92
CA PRO A 84 6.11 6.32 -6.62
C PRO A 84 6.52 6.35 -5.14
N PHE A 85 6.46 7.50 -4.49
CA PHE A 85 6.85 7.62 -3.08
C PHE A 85 5.94 6.82 -2.15
N VAL A 86 4.62 6.97 -2.30
CA VAL A 86 3.64 6.21 -1.50
C VAL A 86 3.81 4.71 -1.76
N SER A 87 3.93 4.32 -3.04
CA SER A 87 4.18 2.93 -3.41
C SER A 87 5.49 2.40 -2.83
N GLY A 88 6.55 3.20 -2.82
CA GLY A 88 7.84 2.81 -2.27
C GLY A 88 7.82 2.65 -0.75
N ILE A 89 7.10 3.50 -0.02
CA ILE A 89 6.85 3.29 1.42
C ILE A 89 6.17 1.94 1.65
N VAL A 90 5.12 1.63 0.88
CA VAL A 90 4.42 0.34 0.97
C VAL A 90 5.39 -0.81 0.68
N VAL A 91 6.16 -0.75 -0.40
CA VAL A 91 7.15 -1.78 -0.76
C VAL A 91 8.17 -1.99 0.35
N LEU A 92 8.72 -0.92 0.92
CA LEU A 92 9.71 -1.00 1.98
C LEU A 92 9.13 -1.63 3.25
N ILE A 93 7.92 -1.21 3.64
CA ILE A 93 7.27 -1.73 4.84
C ILE A 93 6.91 -3.22 4.64
N PHE A 94 6.22 -3.57 3.56
CA PHE A 94 5.78 -4.94 3.32
C PHE A 94 6.94 -5.88 2.99
N GLY A 95 7.97 -5.40 2.28
CA GLY A 95 9.18 -6.16 1.98
C GLY A 95 10.03 -6.41 3.23
N ALA A 96 10.23 -5.39 4.07
CA ALA A 96 10.99 -5.55 5.32
C ALA A 96 10.24 -6.49 6.26
N LEU A 97 8.92 -6.37 6.31
CA LEU A 97 8.06 -7.30 7.02
C LEU A 97 8.17 -8.72 6.47
N GLY A 98 8.17 -8.90 5.15
CA GLY A 98 8.35 -10.20 4.52
C GLY A 98 9.67 -10.87 4.89
N ILE A 99 10.77 -10.11 4.92
CA ILE A 99 12.11 -10.64 5.24
C ILE A 99 12.27 -10.92 6.73
N TYR A 100 11.82 -10.01 7.60
CA TYR A 100 12.05 -10.10 9.04
C TYR A 100 11.33 -11.31 9.68
N LEU A 101 10.31 -11.87 9.02
CA LEU A 101 9.27 -12.60 9.73
C LEU A 101 9.03 -14.03 9.21
N GLN A 102 10.09 -14.82 9.27
CA GLN A 102 10.17 -16.19 8.76
C GLN A 102 9.66 -17.28 9.75
N ASN A 103 8.71 -16.98 10.65
CA ASN A 103 8.30 -17.90 11.74
C ASN A 103 6.76 -18.18 11.78
N GLU A 104 6.31 -19.29 12.34
CA GLU A 104 4.90 -19.71 12.43
C GLU A 104 3.99 -18.73 13.18
N THR A 105 4.48 -18.12 14.26
CA THR A 105 3.81 -17.00 14.97
C THR A 105 3.43 -15.87 14.01
N PHE A 106 4.14 -15.79 12.88
CA PHE A 106 3.95 -14.74 11.91
C PHE A 106 2.79 -14.94 10.95
N ILE A 107 2.37 -16.18 10.72
CA ILE A 107 1.17 -16.45 9.93
C ILE A 107 -0.05 -15.79 10.61
N LYS A 108 -0.03 -15.73 11.95
CA LYS A 108 -1.03 -15.10 12.81
C LYS A 108 -0.88 -13.59 12.93
N MET A 109 0.34 -13.05 12.98
CA MET A 109 0.59 -11.61 13.08
C MET A 109 0.45 -10.86 11.75
N LYS A 110 0.61 -11.54 10.61
CA LYS A 110 0.52 -10.93 9.27
C LYS A 110 -0.75 -10.08 9.09
N PRO A 111 -1.97 -10.56 9.40
CA PRO A 111 -3.17 -9.72 9.34
C PRO A 111 -3.13 -8.49 10.27
N THR A 112 -2.61 -8.63 11.50
CA THR A 112 -2.48 -7.50 12.45
C THR A 112 -1.66 -6.38 11.83
N ILE A 113 -0.47 -6.72 11.34
CA ILE A 113 0.48 -5.70 10.87
C ILE A 113 -0.01 -5.03 9.60
N VAL A 114 -0.52 -5.81 8.64
CA VAL A 114 -1.06 -5.27 7.39
C VAL A 114 -2.22 -4.33 7.66
N ASN A 115 -3.18 -4.74 8.50
CA ASN A 115 -4.31 -3.90 8.86
C ASN A 115 -3.86 -2.66 9.66
N ALA A 116 -2.92 -2.80 10.59
CA ALA A 116 -2.39 -1.68 11.34
C ALA A 116 -1.73 -0.64 10.43
N LEU A 117 -0.92 -1.10 9.47
CA LEU A 117 -0.26 -0.25 8.48
C LEU A 117 -1.25 0.48 7.59
N PHE A 118 -2.25 -0.20 7.04
CA PHE A 118 -3.30 0.45 6.25
C PHE A 118 -4.07 1.46 7.10
N GLY A 119 -4.44 1.10 8.34
CA GLY A 119 -5.13 1.99 9.26
C GLY A 119 -4.34 3.27 9.55
N VAL A 120 -3.07 3.12 9.94
CA VAL A 120 -2.16 4.25 10.23
C VAL A 120 -1.88 5.06 8.97
N ALA A 121 -1.66 4.43 7.81
CA ALA A 121 -1.41 5.14 6.57
C ALA A 121 -2.61 5.99 6.14
N LEU A 122 -3.83 5.44 6.20
CA LEU A 122 -5.06 6.17 5.86
C LEU A 122 -5.29 7.36 6.80
N LEU A 123 -5.19 7.14 8.11
CA LEU A 123 -5.38 8.20 9.10
C LEU A 123 -4.24 9.23 9.07
N GLY A 124 -3.01 8.78 8.88
CA GLY A 124 -1.82 9.62 8.74
C GLY A 124 -1.89 10.49 7.49
N GLY A 125 -2.22 9.91 6.33
CA GLY A 125 -2.44 10.65 5.09
C GLY A 125 -3.51 11.73 5.26
N LEU A 126 -4.58 11.41 5.99
CA LEU A 126 -5.63 12.38 6.31
C LEU A 126 -5.16 13.52 7.21
N ALA A 127 -4.25 13.25 8.16
CA ALA A 127 -3.64 14.28 8.99
C ALA A 127 -2.82 15.29 8.17
N PHE A 128 -2.27 14.86 7.02
CA PHE A 128 -1.65 15.73 6.02
C PHE A 128 -2.66 16.41 5.06
N GLY A 129 -3.96 16.30 5.35
CA GLY A 129 -5.04 16.88 4.54
C GLY A 129 -5.33 16.10 3.25
N ARG A 130 -4.79 14.88 3.08
CA ARG A 130 -4.92 14.09 1.86
C ARG A 130 -5.73 12.81 2.12
N SER A 131 -6.87 12.68 1.45
CA SER A 131 -7.67 11.45 1.48
C SER A 131 -7.06 10.39 0.55
N LEU A 132 -6.27 9.46 1.11
CA LEU A 132 -5.66 8.37 0.33
C LEU A 132 -6.71 7.49 -0.36
N LEU A 133 -7.84 7.21 0.30
CA LEU A 133 -8.98 6.52 -0.34
C LEU A 133 -9.51 7.31 -1.53
N GLY A 134 -9.54 8.64 -1.42
CA GLY A 134 -9.97 9.52 -2.51
C GLY A 134 -9.05 9.48 -3.73
N TYR A 135 -7.76 9.17 -3.57
CA TYR A 135 -6.85 8.96 -4.69
C TYR A 135 -7.03 7.59 -5.34
N VAL A 136 -7.20 6.54 -4.53
CA VAL A 136 -7.29 5.15 -5.02
C VAL A 136 -8.65 4.87 -5.68
N PHE A 137 -9.74 5.36 -5.10
CA PHE A 137 -11.10 5.04 -5.52
C PHE A 137 -11.78 6.14 -6.33
N ASN A 138 -11.10 7.26 -6.63
CA ASN A 138 -11.67 8.34 -7.45
C ASN A 138 -12.25 7.84 -8.77
N ALA A 139 -11.56 6.88 -9.39
CA ALA A 139 -11.93 6.30 -10.68
C ALA A 139 -13.18 5.41 -10.62
N ALA A 140 -13.52 4.87 -9.43
CA ALA A 140 -14.67 3.98 -9.26
C ALA A 140 -15.95 4.76 -8.92
N PHE A 141 -15.85 5.80 -8.08
CA PHE A 141 -16.98 6.67 -7.72
C PHE A 141 -16.46 8.01 -7.19
N GLN A 142 -17.23 9.08 -7.41
CA GLN A 142 -16.87 10.43 -6.96
C GLN A 142 -17.66 10.82 -5.72
N LEU A 143 -16.92 11.19 -4.66
CA LEU A 143 -17.47 11.79 -3.45
C LEU A 143 -17.00 13.24 -3.31
N ASP A 144 -17.78 14.03 -2.59
CA ASP A 144 -17.33 15.34 -2.12
C ASP A 144 -16.12 15.23 -1.17
N PRO A 145 -15.37 16.31 -0.95
CA PRO A 145 -14.19 16.29 -0.07
C PRO A 145 -14.50 15.84 1.36
N GLU A 146 -15.69 16.18 1.87
CA GLU A 146 -16.11 15.79 3.22
C GLU A 146 -16.44 14.30 3.32
N GLY A 147 -17.09 13.73 2.31
CA GLY A 147 -17.36 12.30 2.16
C GLY A 147 -16.07 11.49 2.11
N TRP A 148 -15.09 11.91 1.31
CA TRP A 148 -13.77 11.30 1.27
C TRP A 148 -13.06 11.32 2.62
N ARG A 149 -13.16 12.43 3.36
CA ARG A 149 -12.58 12.54 4.70
C ARG A 149 -13.23 11.56 5.67
N LYS A 150 -14.56 11.55 5.74
CA LYS A 150 -15.31 10.65 6.63
C LYS A 150 -15.06 9.18 6.28
N LEU A 151 -15.05 8.84 4.99
CA LEU A 151 -14.82 7.48 4.52
C LEU A 151 -13.40 7.02 4.91
N THR A 152 -12.39 7.88 4.70
CA THR A 152 -11.00 7.59 5.11
C THR A 152 -10.87 7.33 6.60
N ILE A 153 -11.52 8.13 7.45
CA ILE A 153 -11.52 7.92 8.91
C ILE A 153 -12.12 6.56 9.26
N ARG A 154 -13.30 6.27 8.70
CA ARG A 154 -14.02 5.02 9.02
C ARG A 154 -13.24 3.79 8.59
N TRP A 155 -12.66 3.80 7.39
CA TRP A 155 -11.80 2.72 6.93
C TRP A 155 -10.52 2.61 7.76
N GLY A 156 -9.87 3.73 8.06
CA GLY A 156 -8.67 3.76 8.90
C GLY A 156 -8.92 3.14 10.28
N ILE A 157 -9.99 3.55 10.95
CA ILE A 157 -10.41 2.98 12.24
C ILE A 157 -10.78 1.50 12.10
N PHE A 158 -11.50 1.12 11.05
CA PHE A 158 -11.90 -0.27 10.81
C PHE A 158 -10.69 -1.20 10.61
N PHE A 159 -9.68 -0.76 9.87
CA PHE A 159 -8.44 -1.50 9.73
C PHE A 159 -7.72 -1.64 11.08
N LEU A 160 -7.61 -0.58 11.89
CA LEU A 160 -7.04 -0.69 13.24
C LEU A 160 -7.86 -1.63 14.13
N PHE A 161 -9.19 -1.59 14.04
CA PHE A 161 -10.08 -2.52 14.74
C PHE A 161 -9.81 -3.96 14.32
N LEU A 162 -9.71 -4.26 13.02
CA LEU A 162 -9.36 -5.61 12.54
C LEU A 162 -7.96 -6.04 13.00
N ALA A 163 -7.02 -5.12 13.11
CA ALA A 163 -5.68 -5.41 13.64
C ALA A 163 -5.75 -5.85 15.10
N VAL A 164 -6.42 -5.07 15.95
CA VAL A 164 -6.62 -5.40 17.37
C VAL A 164 -7.43 -6.68 17.53
N LEU A 165 -8.49 -6.85 16.74
CA LEU A 165 -9.34 -8.03 16.78
C LEU A 165 -8.56 -9.30 16.44
N ASN A 166 -7.75 -9.27 15.37
CA ASN A 166 -6.87 -10.39 15.04
C ASN A 166 -5.90 -10.67 16.21
N GLU A 167 -5.27 -9.63 16.77
CA GLU A 167 -4.34 -9.75 17.89
C GLU A 167 -4.95 -10.44 19.12
N VAL A 168 -6.19 -10.07 19.47
CA VAL A 168 -6.94 -10.71 20.55
C VAL A 168 -7.23 -12.17 20.22
N VAL A 169 -7.67 -12.48 19.00
CA VAL A 169 -8.06 -13.85 18.64
C VAL A 169 -6.86 -14.79 18.63
N TRP A 170 -5.75 -14.43 17.99
CA TRP A 170 -4.63 -15.36 17.87
C TRP A 170 -3.85 -15.56 19.17
N ARG A 171 -3.90 -14.60 20.11
CA ARG A 171 -3.26 -14.69 21.43
C ARG A 171 -4.06 -15.50 22.46
N ASN A 172 -5.40 -15.47 22.36
CA ASN A 172 -6.27 -16.05 23.40
C ASN A 172 -6.93 -17.37 22.98
N PHE A 173 -6.90 -17.73 21.69
CA PHE A 173 -7.60 -18.91 21.17
C PHE A 173 -6.64 -19.87 20.45
N SER A 174 -7.11 -21.11 20.25
CA SER A 174 -6.36 -22.15 19.54
C SER A 174 -6.24 -21.86 18.03
N ASP A 175 -5.24 -22.44 17.40
CA ASP A 175 -4.93 -22.30 15.97
C ASP A 175 -6.13 -22.61 15.07
N GLY A 176 -6.85 -23.69 15.37
CA GLY A 176 -8.06 -24.06 14.63
C GLY A 176 -9.16 -22.99 14.74
N THR A 177 -9.34 -22.40 15.93
CA THR A 177 -10.29 -21.31 16.14
C THR A 177 -9.86 -20.04 15.40
N TRP A 178 -8.56 -19.72 15.42
CA TRP A 178 -8.02 -18.57 14.69
C TRP A 178 -8.17 -18.72 13.18
N VAL A 179 -7.89 -19.89 12.61
CA VAL A 179 -8.10 -20.15 11.17
C VAL A 179 -9.58 -20.02 10.82
N ALA A 180 -10.47 -20.62 11.61
CA ALA A 180 -11.90 -20.52 11.41
C ALA A 180 -12.39 -19.06 11.49
N PHE A 181 -11.94 -18.30 12.49
CA PHE A 181 -12.24 -16.88 12.62
C PHE A 181 -11.71 -16.06 11.45
N LYS A 182 -10.51 -16.36 10.96
CA LYS A 182 -9.93 -15.68 9.81
C LYS A 182 -10.79 -15.89 8.56
N VAL A 183 -11.23 -17.12 8.29
CA VAL A 183 -12.03 -17.43 7.10
C VAL A 183 -13.47 -16.96 7.25
N TRP A 184 -14.11 -17.29 8.36
CA TRP A 184 -15.55 -17.11 8.56
C TRP A 184 -15.94 -15.89 9.40
N GLY A 185 -15.03 -15.33 10.19
CA GLY A 185 -15.29 -14.14 11.00
C GLY A 185 -14.98 -12.85 10.24
N THR A 186 -13.79 -12.75 9.64
CA THR A 186 -13.35 -11.49 9.01
C THR A 186 -14.19 -11.11 7.79
N MET A 187 -14.63 -12.07 6.99
CA MET A 187 -15.42 -11.82 5.78
C MET A 187 -16.79 -11.21 6.12
N PRO A 188 -17.64 -11.80 6.99
CA PRO A 188 -18.90 -11.17 7.40
C PRO A 188 -18.72 -9.81 8.05
N ILE A 189 -17.72 -9.64 8.93
CA ILE A 189 -17.42 -8.34 9.57
C ILE A 189 -17.14 -7.28 8.50
N THR A 190 -16.34 -7.63 7.48
CA THR A 190 -16.01 -6.73 6.38
C THR A 190 -17.23 -6.42 5.51
N ILE A 191 -18.09 -7.41 5.24
CA ILE A 191 -19.33 -7.20 4.47
C ILE A 191 -20.26 -6.25 5.23
N ILE A 192 -20.52 -6.50 6.51
CA ILE A 192 -21.37 -5.64 7.35
C ILE A 192 -20.81 -4.23 7.40
N PHE A 193 -19.50 -4.09 7.60
CA PHE A 193 -18.85 -2.78 7.60
C PHE A 193 -19.01 -2.06 6.26
N THR A 194 -18.79 -2.75 5.14
CA THR A 194 -18.89 -2.18 3.80
C THR A 194 -20.32 -1.73 3.50
N LEU A 195 -21.32 -2.56 3.84
CA LEU A 195 -22.74 -2.20 3.72
C LEU A 195 -23.09 -0.99 4.60
N ALA A 196 -22.54 -0.90 5.81
CA ALA A 196 -22.73 0.26 6.68
C ALA A 196 -22.10 1.56 6.14
N GLN A 197 -21.18 1.47 5.16
CA GLN A 197 -20.63 2.65 4.47
C GLN A 197 -21.50 3.13 3.32
N MET A 198 -22.39 2.29 2.77
CA MET A 198 -23.24 2.64 1.63
C MET A 198 -24.06 3.93 1.85
N PRO A 199 -24.72 4.16 3.01
CA PRO A 199 -25.46 5.41 3.23
C PRO A 199 -24.56 6.65 3.22
N LEU A 200 -23.31 6.52 3.69
CA LEU A 200 -22.35 7.62 3.66
C LEU A 200 -21.95 7.93 2.22
N VAL A 201 -21.66 6.89 1.43
CA VAL A 201 -21.29 7.00 0.02
C VAL A 201 -22.43 7.64 -0.76
N LEU A 202 -23.66 7.15 -0.63
CA LEU A 202 -24.84 7.70 -1.32
C LEU A 202 -25.15 9.15 -0.92
N LYS A 203 -24.93 9.53 0.34
CA LYS A 203 -25.15 10.90 0.80
C LYS A 203 -24.15 11.91 0.22
N HIS A 204 -22.94 11.45 -0.06
CA HIS A 204 -21.82 12.30 -0.46
C HIS A 204 -21.41 12.06 -1.92
N SER A 205 -22.13 11.19 -2.65
CA SER A 205 -21.89 10.93 -4.06
C SER A 205 -22.23 12.16 -4.88
N ILE A 206 -21.28 12.59 -5.68
CA ILE A 206 -21.49 13.64 -6.67
C ILE A 206 -22.14 12.93 -7.86
N ASN A 207 -23.47 13.07 -8.00
CA ASN A 207 -24.16 12.57 -9.18
C ASN A 207 -23.59 13.26 -10.41
N LEU A 208 -23.09 12.49 -11.37
CA LEU A 208 -22.71 12.99 -12.71
C LEU A 208 -23.94 13.27 -13.60
N GLU A 209 -25.17 13.06 -13.10
CA GLU A 209 -26.42 13.15 -13.88
C GLU A 209 -27.20 14.46 -13.68
N THR A 210 -26.54 15.62 -13.67
CA THR A 210 -27.30 16.89 -13.75
C THR A 210 -26.58 17.99 -14.52
N ASP A 211 -25.97 17.65 -15.66
CA ASP A 211 -25.52 18.64 -16.66
C ASP A 211 -25.66 18.14 -18.12
N GLY A 212 -26.53 17.14 -18.35
CA GLY A 212 -26.74 16.51 -19.66
C GLY A 212 -28.12 16.73 -20.30
N GLU A 213 -29.12 17.23 -19.58
CA GLU A 213 -30.44 17.57 -20.15
C GLU A 213 -31.09 18.72 -19.37
N LYS A 214 -30.88 19.94 -19.85
CA LYS A 214 -31.93 20.92 -20.24
C LYS A 214 -31.31 22.23 -20.71
#